data_AF-A0A348YJQ1-F1
#
_entry.id   AF-A0A348YJQ1-F1
#
_cell.length_a   1.000
_cell.length_b   1.000
_cell.length_c   1.000
_cell.angle_alpha   90.00
_cell.angle_beta   90.00
_cell.angle_gamma   90.00
#
_symmetry.space_group_name_H-M   'P 1'
#
loop_
_entity.id
_entity.type
_entity.pdbx_description
1 polymer ?
#
loop_
_entity_poly.entity_id
_entity_poly.type
_entity_poly.pdbx_seq_one_letter_code
_entity_poly.pdbx_strand_id
1 'polypeptide(L)'
;MILRLAYKDLKKDRLMSLCIIAAMTAVIAPLLLLFSLRYGILSTLEDNLKNNPLNLEIKMLSGHKLKADFFEELRQNPHTGFVIEMTRSLSVTSDVKAGSKVLTSVESLPTAPGDPLVALSSLKGDLQDREIYISSAMAEDLALTQGDEIRVVIRRTRGGRQETGSENFTVQGVIAGGLLPRHTMLMTLKALTDMEDFRDGYEPELFSD
;
A
#
# COMPACT_ATOMS: atom_id res chain seq x y z
N MET A 1 0.70 -29.50 -55.93
CA MET A 1 -0.38 -29.57 -56.95
C MET A 1 -1.77 -29.65 -56.29
N ILE A 2 -1.96 -30.47 -55.26
CA ILE A 2 -3.24 -30.66 -54.52
C ILE A 2 -3.78 -29.37 -53.86
N LEU A 3 -2.96 -28.61 -53.13
CA LEU A 3 -3.35 -27.32 -52.51
C LEU A 3 -3.94 -26.31 -53.52
N ARG A 4 -3.40 -26.29 -54.74
CA ARG A 4 -3.83 -25.38 -55.81
C ARG A 4 -5.16 -25.80 -56.43
N LEU A 5 -5.45 -27.11 -56.43
CA LEU A 5 -6.74 -27.65 -56.84
C LEU A 5 -7.81 -27.37 -55.77
N ALA A 6 -7.51 -27.66 -54.50
CA ALA A 6 -8.41 -27.40 -53.37
C ALA A 6 -8.80 -25.93 -53.23
N TYR A 7 -7.84 -25.01 -53.42
CA TYR A 7 -8.14 -23.57 -53.40
C TYR A 7 -9.04 -23.13 -54.56
N LYS A 8 -8.84 -23.69 -55.76
CA LYS A 8 -9.71 -23.39 -56.92
C LYS A 8 -11.12 -23.91 -56.71
N ASP A 9 -11.26 -25.06 -56.04
CA ASP A 9 -12.55 -25.67 -55.70
C ASP A 9 -13.33 -24.81 -54.70
N LEU A 10 -12.70 -24.41 -53.58
CA LEU A 10 -13.27 -23.44 -52.62
C LEU A 10 -13.69 -22.12 -53.29
N LYS A 11 -12.91 -21.65 -54.28
CA LYS A 11 -13.18 -20.39 -55.00
C LYS A 11 -14.28 -20.52 -56.04
N LYS A 12 -14.60 -21.74 -56.50
CA LYS A 12 -15.67 -22.02 -57.46
C LYS A 12 -17.03 -22.00 -56.76
N ASP A 13 -17.13 -22.62 -55.59
CA ASP A 13 -18.35 -22.69 -54.79
C ASP A 13 -18.28 -21.82 -53.51
N ARG A 14 -18.17 -20.50 -53.74
CA ARG A 14 -17.86 -19.54 -52.66
C ARG A 14 -18.96 -19.41 -51.62
N LEU A 15 -20.22 -19.51 -52.02
CA LEU A 15 -21.37 -19.34 -51.13
C LEU A 15 -21.43 -20.50 -50.11
N MET A 16 -21.28 -21.74 -50.57
CA MET A 16 -21.21 -22.91 -49.68
C MET A 16 -19.96 -22.89 -48.81
N SER A 17 -18.79 -22.56 -49.38
CA SER A 17 -17.54 -22.49 -48.62
C SER A 17 -17.58 -21.41 -47.52
N LEU A 18 -18.16 -20.24 -47.80
CA LEU A 18 -18.35 -19.19 -46.80
C LEU A 18 -19.32 -19.62 -45.70
N CYS A 19 -20.41 -20.33 -46.05
CA CYS A 19 -21.35 -20.85 -45.06
C CYS A 19 -20.67 -21.81 -44.08
N ILE A 20 -19.84 -22.73 -44.57
CA ILE A 20 -19.09 -23.69 -43.73
C ILE A 20 -18.07 -22.98 -42.84
N ILE A 21 -17.30 -22.03 -43.39
CA ILE A 21 -16.33 -21.24 -42.61
C ILE A 21 -17.04 -20.41 -41.54
N ALA A 22 -18.17 -19.79 -41.88
CA ALA A 22 -18.97 -19.01 -40.93
C ALA A 22 -19.55 -19.92 -39.83
N ALA A 23 -20.05 -21.10 -40.17
CA ALA A 23 -20.54 -22.08 -39.18
C ALA A 23 -19.43 -22.55 -38.24
N MET A 24 -18.24 -22.89 -38.77
CA MET A 24 -17.08 -23.23 -37.93
C MET A 24 -16.66 -22.07 -37.04
N THR A 25 -16.59 -20.86 -37.60
CA THR A 25 -16.20 -19.66 -36.86
C THR A 25 -17.21 -19.35 -35.76
N ALA A 26 -18.51 -19.50 -36.03
CA ALA A 26 -19.58 -19.30 -35.05
C ALA A 26 -19.48 -20.24 -33.83
N VAL A 27 -18.87 -21.42 -34.00
CA VAL A 27 -18.63 -22.37 -32.90
C VAL A 27 -17.28 -22.11 -32.21
N ILE A 28 -16.21 -21.87 -32.98
CA ILE A 28 -14.85 -21.74 -32.44
C ILE A 28 -14.61 -20.38 -31.80
N ALA A 29 -15.09 -19.30 -32.41
CA ALA A 29 -14.89 -17.93 -31.92
C ALA A 29 -15.38 -17.73 -30.47
N PRO A 30 -16.60 -18.14 -30.06
CA PRO A 30 -17.03 -17.96 -28.67
C PRO A 30 -16.18 -18.78 -27.69
N LEU A 31 -15.73 -19.98 -28.06
CA LEU A 31 -14.83 -20.77 -27.21
C LEU A 31 -13.48 -20.07 -27.02
N LEU A 32 -12.88 -19.57 -28.11
CA LEU A 32 -11.61 -18.82 -28.04
C LEU A 32 -11.75 -17.53 -27.23
N LEU A 33 -12.87 -16.82 -27.37
CA LEU A 33 -13.15 -15.62 -26.57
C LEU A 33 -13.23 -15.95 -25.07
N LEU A 34 -13.96 -17.01 -24.70
CA LEU A 34 -14.06 -17.45 -23.30
C LEU A 34 -12.70 -17.88 -22.75
N PHE A 35 -11.91 -18.62 -23.53
CA PHE A 35 -10.56 -19.02 -23.13
C PHE A 35 -9.64 -17.80 -22.94
N SER A 36 -9.65 -16.86 -23.89
CA SER A 36 -8.81 -15.66 -23.84
C SER A 36 -9.14 -14.82 -22.61
N LEU A 37 -10.43 -14.62 -22.32
CA LEU A 37 -10.87 -13.90 -21.13
C LEU A 37 -10.45 -14.61 -19.85
N ARG A 38 -10.65 -15.93 -19.76
CA ARG A 38 -10.25 -16.73 -18.60
C ARG A 38 -8.74 -16.63 -18.34
N TYR A 39 -7.93 -16.81 -19.39
CA TYR A 39 -6.48 -16.72 -19.27
C TYR A 39 -6.03 -15.31 -18.90
N GLY A 40 -6.60 -14.27 -19.52
CA GLY A 40 -6.25 -12.88 -19.21
C GLY A 40 -6.60 -12.48 -17.77
N ILE A 41 -7.74 -12.92 -17.26
CA ILE A 41 -8.11 -12.68 -15.85
C ILE A 41 -7.17 -13.46 -14.92
N LEU A 42 -6.92 -14.74 -15.23
CA LEU A 42 -6.08 -15.59 -14.39
C LEU A 42 -4.64 -15.07 -14.31
N SER A 43 -4.05 -14.67 -15.44
CA SER A 43 -2.70 -14.09 -15.46
C SER A 43 -2.65 -12.80 -14.67
N THR A 44 -3.66 -11.94 -14.81
CA THR A 44 -3.74 -10.69 -14.05
C THR A 44 -3.84 -10.95 -12.54
N LEU A 45 -4.64 -11.94 -12.12
CA LEU A 45 -4.74 -12.32 -10.71
C LEU A 45 -3.42 -12.91 -10.19
N GLU A 46 -2.75 -13.74 -10.99
CA GLU A 46 -1.46 -14.33 -10.63
C GLU A 46 -0.38 -13.24 -10.50
N ASP A 47 -0.30 -12.32 -11.45
CA ASP A 47 0.63 -11.20 -11.42
C ASP A 47 0.36 -10.26 -10.23
N ASN A 48 -0.91 -9.98 -9.94
CA ASN A 48 -1.29 -9.22 -8.75
C ASN A 48 -0.90 -9.95 -7.47
N LEU A 49 -1.10 -11.26 -7.38
CA LEU A 49 -0.71 -12.03 -6.20
C LEU A 49 0.80 -12.02 -5.97
N LYS A 50 1.58 -12.19 -7.04
CA LYS A 50 3.04 -12.26 -6.99
C LYS A 50 3.71 -10.91 -6.72
N ASN A 51 3.16 -9.83 -7.28
CA ASN A 51 3.82 -8.51 -7.25
C ASN A 51 3.20 -7.55 -6.22
N ASN A 52 2.13 -7.93 -5.53
CA ASN A 52 1.56 -7.08 -4.48
C ASN A 52 2.46 -7.12 -3.23
N PRO A 53 3.05 -5.99 -2.80
CA PRO A 53 3.93 -5.95 -1.65
C PRO A 53 3.25 -6.38 -0.36
N LEU A 54 1.93 -6.21 -0.24
CA LEU A 54 1.17 -6.68 0.93
C LEU A 54 1.18 -8.21 1.05
N ASN A 55 1.28 -8.94 -0.07
CA ASN A 55 1.36 -10.40 -0.05
C ASN A 55 2.77 -10.90 0.24
N LEU A 56 3.78 -10.09 -0.08
CA LEU A 56 5.19 -10.40 0.14
C LEU A 56 5.68 -9.89 1.50
N GLU A 57 4.81 -9.22 2.25
CA GLU A 57 5.12 -8.61 3.52
C GLU A 57 5.33 -9.67 4.61
N ILE A 58 6.44 -9.57 5.33
CA ILE A 58 6.73 -10.39 6.50
C ILE A 58 6.58 -9.53 7.74
N LYS A 59 5.53 -9.79 8.51
CA LYS A 59 5.25 -9.13 9.79
C LYS A 59 5.47 -10.10 10.95
N MET A 60 6.01 -9.59 12.05
CA MET A 60 6.09 -10.34 13.30
C MET A 60 4.71 -10.36 13.96
N LEU A 61 4.15 -11.55 14.21
CA LEU A 61 2.85 -11.71 14.88
C LEU A 61 2.92 -11.44 16.39
N SER A 62 4.12 -11.54 16.96
CA SER A 62 4.40 -11.31 18.38
C SER A 62 5.55 -10.33 18.56
N GLY A 63 5.54 -9.63 19.68
CA GLY A 63 6.63 -8.72 20.05
C GLY A 63 7.91 -9.52 20.34
N HIS A 64 8.96 -9.26 19.56
CA HIS A 64 10.30 -9.79 19.79
C HIS A 64 11.29 -8.64 19.93
N LYS A 65 12.30 -8.82 20.78
CA LYS A 65 13.45 -7.93 20.83
C LYS A 65 14.45 -8.39 19.78
N LEU A 66 14.47 -7.69 18.66
CA LEU A 66 15.42 -7.91 17.57
C LEU A 66 16.58 -6.92 17.72
N LYS A 67 17.80 -7.36 17.41
CA LYS A 67 19.00 -6.51 17.45
C LYS A 67 19.12 -5.74 16.13
N ALA A 68 19.77 -4.58 16.15
CA ALA A 68 20.04 -3.79 14.95
C ALA A 68 20.75 -4.61 13.85
N ASP A 69 21.73 -5.44 14.23
CA ASP A 69 22.48 -6.30 13.30
C ASP A 69 21.58 -7.20 12.43
N PHE A 70 20.45 -7.67 12.97
CA PHE A 70 19.49 -8.49 12.23
C PHE A 70 18.84 -7.71 11.07
N PHE A 71 18.50 -6.45 11.29
CA PHE A 71 17.91 -5.59 10.25
C PHE A 71 18.95 -5.19 9.21
N GLU A 72 20.20 -4.96 9.61
CA GLU A 72 21.31 -4.72 8.69
C GLU A 72 21.58 -5.93 7.78
N GLU A 73 21.63 -7.13 8.34
CA GLU A 73 21.76 -8.37 7.56
C GLU A 73 20.59 -8.55 6.56
N LEU A 74 19.36 -8.24 6.98
CA LEU A 74 18.19 -8.30 6.11
C LEU A 74 18.23 -7.27 4.98
N ARG A 75 18.70 -6.05 5.25
CA ARG A 75 18.87 -4.99 4.24
C ARG A 75 19.92 -5.35 3.18
N GLN A 76 20.95 -6.12 3.58
CA GLN A 76 22.00 -6.58 2.67
C GLN A 76 21.58 -7.80 1.83
N ASN A 77 20.47 -8.46 2.15
CA ASN A 77 20.00 -9.63 1.43
C ASN A 77 19.43 -9.22 0.05
N PRO A 78 19.92 -9.80 -1.06
CA PRO A 78 19.48 -9.44 -2.41
C PRO A 78 18.01 -9.78 -2.70
N HIS A 79 17.36 -10.61 -1.87
CA HIS A 79 15.95 -10.96 -2.00
C HIS A 79 15.01 -10.03 -1.23
N THR A 80 15.56 -9.11 -0.43
CA THR A 80 14.76 -8.19 0.37
C THR A 80 14.62 -6.86 -0.35
N GLY A 81 13.39 -6.50 -0.72
CA GLY A 81 13.13 -5.23 -1.42
C GLY A 81 13.13 -4.01 -0.51
N PHE A 82 12.68 -4.17 0.74
CA PHE A 82 12.54 -3.10 1.72
C PHE A 82 12.50 -3.66 3.14
N VAL A 83 13.14 -2.98 4.09
CA VAL A 83 13.14 -3.35 5.52
C VAL A 83 12.97 -2.10 6.35
N ILE A 84 11.97 -2.13 7.22
CA ILE A 84 11.81 -1.10 8.24
C ILE A 84 11.48 -1.74 9.59
N GLU A 85 12.05 -1.15 10.62
CA GLU A 85 11.85 -1.56 12.01
C GLU A 85 10.52 -1.00 12.51
N MET A 86 9.78 -1.81 13.30
CA MET A 86 8.57 -1.33 13.95
C MET A 86 8.82 -1.05 15.44
N THR A 87 8.19 0.00 15.94
CA THR A 87 8.05 0.28 17.36
C THR A 87 6.96 -0.62 17.98
N ARG A 88 6.87 -0.70 19.32
CA ARG A 88 5.92 -1.62 19.99
C ARG A 88 4.48 -1.36 19.56
N SER A 89 3.69 -2.39 19.23
CA SER A 89 2.32 -2.26 18.67
C SER A 89 1.34 -1.36 19.44
N LEU A 90 1.52 -1.18 20.75
CA LEU A 90 0.67 -0.31 21.58
C LEU A 90 1.08 1.18 21.54
N SER A 91 2.26 1.51 21.04
CA SER A 91 2.81 2.88 21.02
C SER A 91 2.44 3.66 19.75
N VAL A 92 1.65 3.06 18.88
CA VAL A 92 1.58 3.40 17.47
C VAL A 92 0.25 4.09 17.08
N THR A 93 -0.76 4.05 17.95
CA THR A 93 -2.05 4.72 17.69
C THR A 93 -2.03 6.18 18.13
N SER A 94 -2.75 7.09 17.48
CA SER A 94 -2.86 8.50 17.91
C SER A 94 -4.23 9.08 17.58
N ASP A 95 -4.53 10.23 18.17
CA ASP A 95 -5.66 11.04 17.72
C ASP A 95 -5.15 12.07 16.71
N VAL A 96 -5.88 12.26 15.62
CA VAL A 96 -5.58 13.26 14.61
C VAL A 96 -6.67 14.33 14.59
N LYS A 97 -6.26 15.60 14.57
CA LYS A 97 -7.15 16.74 14.42
C LYS A 97 -6.81 17.51 13.15
N ALA A 98 -7.82 17.77 12.34
CA ALA A 98 -7.74 18.62 11.15
C ALA A 98 -8.89 19.64 11.19
N GLY A 99 -8.57 20.89 11.53
CA GLY A 99 -9.58 21.92 11.76
C GLY A 99 -10.57 21.53 12.86
N SER A 100 -11.86 21.40 12.50
CA SER A 100 -12.92 20.97 13.41
C SER A 100 -13.14 19.46 13.47
N LYS A 101 -12.52 18.70 12.56
CA LYS A 101 -12.67 17.25 12.47
C LYS A 101 -11.61 16.54 13.31
N VAL A 102 -12.00 15.42 13.91
CA VAL A 102 -11.12 14.59 14.75
C VAL A 102 -11.30 13.13 14.37
N LEU A 103 -10.19 12.43 14.16
CA LEU A 103 -10.14 10.98 14.11
C LEU A 103 -9.42 10.48 15.35
N THR A 104 -9.95 9.43 15.97
CA THR A 104 -9.36 8.78 17.13
C THR A 104 -8.81 7.43 16.74
N SER A 105 -7.76 6.98 17.43
CA SER A 105 -7.16 5.67 17.20
C SER A 105 -6.63 5.47 15.77
N VAL A 106 -6.06 6.52 15.18
CA VAL A 106 -5.35 6.47 13.90
C VAL A 106 -4.06 5.67 14.08
N GLU A 107 -3.84 4.67 13.25
CA GLU A 107 -2.63 3.86 13.26
C GLU A 107 -1.48 4.64 12.60
N SER A 108 -0.32 4.67 13.23
CA SER A 108 0.90 5.25 12.63
C SER A 108 1.73 4.10 12.08
N LEU A 109 2.40 4.22 10.95
CA LEU A 109 3.34 3.20 10.52
C LEU A 109 4.64 3.89 10.14
N PRO A 110 5.79 3.25 10.41
CA PRO A 110 7.05 3.81 9.97
C PRO A 110 7.15 3.66 8.45
N THR A 111 7.75 4.64 7.80
CA THR A 111 8.17 4.56 6.39
C THR A 111 9.59 5.10 6.24
N ALA A 112 10.24 4.69 5.16
CA ALA A 112 11.61 5.07 4.84
C ALA A 112 11.78 5.11 3.31
N PRO A 113 12.88 5.70 2.81
CA PRO A 113 13.17 5.71 1.38
C PRO A 113 13.17 4.29 0.81
N GLY A 114 12.49 4.10 -0.33
CA GLY A 114 12.32 2.79 -0.96
C GLY A 114 11.10 1.99 -0.52
N ASP A 115 10.21 2.57 0.30
CA ASP A 115 8.95 1.93 0.69
C ASP A 115 8.06 1.62 -0.55
N PRO A 116 7.73 0.34 -0.81
CA PRO A 116 6.91 -0.07 -1.94
C PRO A 116 5.50 0.54 -1.93
N LEU A 117 4.91 0.80 -0.76
CA LEU A 117 3.56 1.35 -0.65
C LEU A 117 3.51 2.81 -1.13
N VAL A 118 4.57 3.57 -0.83
CA VAL A 118 4.77 4.95 -1.31
C VAL A 118 5.02 4.95 -2.81
N ALA A 119 5.89 4.05 -3.29
CA ALA A 119 6.23 3.94 -4.71
C ALA A 119 5.01 3.56 -5.59
N LEU A 120 4.19 2.59 -5.15
CA LEU A 120 2.95 2.19 -5.84
C LEU A 120 1.93 3.33 -5.91
N SER A 121 1.97 4.25 -4.94
CA SER A 121 1.13 5.45 -4.92
C SER A 121 1.67 6.58 -5.81
N SER A 122 2.77 6.35 -6.53
CA SER A 122 3.47 7.36 -7.34
C SER A 122 3.94 8.59 -6.55
N LEU A 123 4.04 8.46 -5.22
CA LEU A 123 4.57 9.49 -4.35
C LEU A 123 6.10 9.46 -4.41
N LYS A 124 6.72 10.64 -4.40
CA LYS A 124 8.17 10.81 -4.45
C LYS A 124 8.58 11.70 -3.29
N GLY A 125 9.64 11.32 -2.61
CA GLY A 125 10.23 12.13 -1.55
C GLY A 125 10.43 11.34 -0.28
N ASP A 126 11.54 11.63 0.36
CA ASP A 126 11.83 11.18 1.71
C ASP A 126 11.04 12.08 2.66
N LEU A 127 10.27 11.48 3.57
CA LEU A 127 9.57 12.27 4.59
C LEU A 127 10.60 12.91 5.53
N GLN A 128 10.42 14.20 5.80
CA GLN A 128 11.05 14.84 6.94
C GLN A 128 10.32 14.51 8.25
N ASP A 129 10.95 14.83 9.38
CA ASP A 129 10.44 14.50 10.72
C ASP A 129 9.02 15.03 11.03
N ARG A 130 8.57 16.09 10.35
CA ARG A 130 7.23 16.70 10.49
C ARG A 130 6.35 16.51 9.26
N GLU A 131 6.65 15.52 8.45
CA GLU A 131 5.91 15.20 7.24
C GLU A 131 5.31 13.80 7.33
N ILE A 132 4.15 13.62 6.72
CA ILE A 132 3.43 12.35 6.73
C ILE A 132 2.82 12.02 5.37
N TYR A 133 2.63 10.72 5.13
CA TYR A 133 1.65 10.25 4.16
C TYR A 133 0.42 9.75 4.90
N ILE A 134 -0.77 9.88 4.30
CA ILE A 134 -2.02 9.42 4.92
C ILE A 134 -2.76 8.43 4.02
N SER A 135 -3.56 7.55 4.61
CA SER A 135 -4.44 6.66 3.86
C SER A 135 -5.53 7.45 3.12
N SER A 136 -6.03 6.90 2.01
CA SER A 136 -7.11 7.52 1.23
C SER A 136 -8.37 7.76 2.07
N ALA A 137 -8.75 6.82 2.94
CA ALA A 137 -9.93 6.97 3.78
C ALA A 137 -9.75 8.04 4.88
N MET A 138 -8.53 8.24 5.39
CA MET A 138 -8.23 9.35 6.29
C MET A 138 -8.32 10.70 5.56
N ALA A 139 -7.79 10.77 4.34
CA ALA A 139 -7.88 11.95 3.49
C ALA A 139 -9.34 12.32 3.17
N GLU A 140 -10.18 11.33 2.85
CA GLU A 140 -11.61 11.53 2.60
C GLU A 140 -12.37 12.00 3.85
N ASP A 141 -12.23 11.29 4.97
CA ASP A 141 -12.97 11.60 6.20
C ASP A 141 -12.60 12.98 6.75
N LEU A 142 -11.31 13.34 6.71
CA LEU A 142 -10.81 14.64 7.16
C LEU A 142 -10.88 15.74 6.08
N ALA A 143 -11.19 15.39 4.82
CA ALA A 143 -11.12 16.29 3.67
C ALA A 143 -9.73 16.94 3.50
N LEU A 144 -8.69 16.12 3.56
CA LEU A 144 -7.28 16.51 3.45
C LEU A 144 -6.72 16.24 2.05
N THR A 145 -5.74 17.04 1.68
CA THR A 145 -4.96 16.97 0.46
C THR A 145 -3.48 17.22 0.74
N GLN A 146 -2.63 17.04 -0.26
CA GLN A 146 -1.21 17.35 -0.13
C GLN A 146 -1.01 18.84 0.22
N GLY A 147 -0.16 19.12 1.20
CA GLY A 147 0.15 20.45 1.72
C GLY A 147 -0.67 20.85 2.94
N ASP A 148 -1.73 20.13 3.28
CA ASP A 148 -2.53 20.42 4.47
C ASP A 148 -1.78 20.07 5.75
N GLU A 149 -2.07 20.82 6.83
CA GLU A 149 -1.55 20.53 8.16
C GLU A 149 -2.55 19.76 9.01
N ILE A 150 -2.06 18.77 9.73
CA ILE A 150 -2.79 18.06 10.78
C ILE A 150 -2.08 18.18 12.10
N ARG A 151 -2.84 18.08 13.20
CA ARG A 151 -2.27 17.94 14.54
C ARG A 151 -2.40 16.50 15.01
N VAL A 152 -1.27 15.86 15.25
CA VAL A 152 -1.20 14.53 15.86
C VAL A 152 -1.13 14.70 17.37
N VAL A 153 -1.93 13.92 18.09
CA VAL A 153 -2.09 14.01 19.54
C VAL A 153 -1.92 12.63 20.14
N ILE A 154 -0.98 12.52 21.08
CA ILE A 154 -0.73 11.32 21.87
C ILE A 154 -1.02 11.59 23.34
N ARG A 155 -1.55 10.59 24.04
CA ARG A 155 -1.93 10.70 25.45
C ARG A 155 -1.16 9.68 26.26
N ARG A 156 -0.70 10.08 27.44
CA ARG A 156 -0.12 9.20 28.47
C ARG A 156 -0.77 9.47 29.82
N THR A 157 -0.70 8.49 30.72
CA THR A 157 -1.12 8.65 32.11
C THR A 157 0.10 8.49 33.00
N ARG A 158 0.52 9.56 33.68
CA ARG A 158 1.67 9.56 34.59
C ARG A 158 1.21 9.99 35.99
N GLY A 159 1.43 9.14 36.98
CA GLY A 159 1.04 9.43 38.37
C GLY A 159 -0.46 9.70 38.56
N GLY A 160 -1.33 9.11 37.72
CA GLY A 160 -2.79 9.34 37.75
C GLY A 160 -3.26 10.62 37.04
N ARG A 161 -2.35 11.43 36.48
CA ARG A 161 -2.66 12.60 35.66
C ARG A 161 -2.53 12.25 34.17
N GLN A 162 -3.49 12.69 33.36
CA GLN A 162 -3.38 12.62 31.91
C GLN A 162 -2.48 13.76 31.40
N GLU A 163 -1.52 13.39 30.57
CA GLU A 163 -0.60 14.28 29.88
C GLU A 163 -0.79 14.06 28.37
N THR A 164 -0.56 15.11 27.58
CA THR A 164 -0.90 15.12 26.15
C THR A 164 0.22 15.78 25.37
N GLY A 165 0.96 14.97 24.62
CA GLY A 165 1.93 15.45 23.65
C GLY A 165 1.20 15.71 22.33
N SER A 166 1.48 16.83 21.69
CA SER A 166 0.91 17.12 20.37
C SER A 166 1.90 17.82 19.48
N GLU A 167 1.88 17.48 18.19
CA GLU A 167 2.76 18.07 17.20
C GLU A 167 2.02 18.25 15.87
N ASN A 168 2.40 19.26 15.10
CA ASN A 168 1.82 19.52 13.78
C ASN A 168 2.65 18.83 12.69
N PHE A 169 1.95 18.19 11.75
CA PHE A 169 2.55 17.53 10.59
C PHE A 169 1.93 18.02 9.29
N THR A 170 2.76 18.11 8.24
CA THR A 170 2.31 18.43 6.88
C THR A 170 2.06 17.15 6.09
N VAL A 171 0.90 17.07 5.43
CA VAL A 171 0.54 15.95 4.56
C VAL A 171 1.33 16.07 3.25
N GLN A 172 2.32 15.22 3.04
CA GLN A 172 3.09 15.18 1.80
C GLN A 172 2.40 14.40 0.68
N GLY A 173 1.41 13.58 1.01
CA GLY A 173 0.67 12.82 0.00
C GLY A 173 -0.32 11.85 0.59
N VAL A 174 -1.17 11.34 -0.30
CA VAL A 174 -2.21 10.35 0.01
C VAL A 174 -1.84 9.04 -0.65
N ILE A 175 -1.75 7.98 0.15
CA ILE A 175 -1.45 6.63 -0.31
C ILE A 175 -2.68 6.06 -1.03
N ALA A 176 -2.44 5.37 -2.14
CA ALA A 176 -3.49 4.82 -2.97
C ALA A 176 -4.39 3.84 -2.19
N GLY A 177 -5.68 3.84 -2.53
CA GLY A 177 -6.69 3.05 -1.81
C GLY A 177 -6.37 1.56 -1.82
N GLY A 178 -6.60 0.91 -0.67
CA GLY A 178 -6.39 -0.53 -0.50
C GLY A 178 -4.95 -0.94 -0.16
N LEU A 179 -3.99 0.00 -0.15
CA LEU A 179 -2.61 -0.27 0.26
C LEU A 179 -2.37 -0.14 1.76
N LEU A 180 -3.20 0.65 2.45
CA LEU A 180 -3.12 0.85 3.90
C LEU A 180 -4.43 0.46 4.59
N PRO A 181 -4.38 0.15 5.89
CA PRO A 181 -5.57 0.12 6.72
C PRO A 181 -6.31 1.47 6.68
N ARG A 182 -7.57 1.45 7.12
CA ARG A 182 -8.51 2.54 6.84
C ARG A 182 -8.03 3.90 7.38
N HIS A 183 -7.68 4.00 8.66
CA HIS A 183 -7.20 5.24 9.26
C HIS A 183 -5.74 5.05 9.66
N THR A 184 -4.85 5.34 8.73
CA THR A 184 -3.41 5.12 8.90
C THR A 184 -2.63 6.31 8.36
N MET A 185 -1.55 6.66 9.06
CA MET A 185 -0.55 7.61 8.57
C MET A 185 0.83 6.97 8.56
N LEU A 186 1.62 7.24 7.53
CA LEU A 186 3.02 6.88 7.45
C LEU A 186 3.86 8.07 7.94
N MET A 187 4.82 7.81 8.83
CA MET A 187 5.71 8.83 9.38
C MET A 187 7.15 8.30 9.43
N THR A 188 8.11 9.17 9.72
CA THR A 188 9.50 8.73 9.90
C THR A 188 9.62 7.82 11.13
N LEU A 189 10.59 6.89 11.12
CA LEU A 189 10.90 6.05 12.28
C LEU A 189 11.22 6.89 13.52
N LYS A 190 11.86 8.04 13.35
CA LYS A 190 12.14 9.00 14.43
C LYS A 190 10.85 9.52 15.06
N ALA A 191 9.88 9.97 14.26
CA ALA A 191 8.59 10.44 14.79
C ALA A 191 7.86 9.35 15.60
N LEU A 192 7.88 8.09 15.14
CA LEU A 192 7.31 6.97 15.91
C LEU A 192 8.09 6.68 17.19
N THR A 193 9.42 6.83 17.18
CA THR A 193 10.27 6.64 18.35
C THR A 193 9.97 7.72 19.39
N ASP A 194 9.85 8.98 18.97
CA ASP A 194 9.45 10.09 19.84
C ASP A 194 8.04 9.86 20.44
N MET A 195 7.10 9.32 19.66
CA MET A 195 5.79 8.93 20.20
C MET A 195 5.89 7.84 21.28
N GLU A 196 6.79 6.87 21.12
CA GLU A 196 7.06 5.82 22.11
C GLU A 196 7.74 6.40 23.36
N ASP A 197 8.78 7.21 23.18
CA ASP A 197 9.52 7.86 24.26
C ASP A 197 8.59 8.74 25.12
N PHE A 198 7.68 9.50 24.49
CA PHE A 198 6.67 10.25 25.21
C PHE A 198 5.80 9.33 26.07
N ARG A 199 5.30 8.22 25.52
CA ARG A 199 4.47 7.27 26.27
C ARG A 199 5.21 6.59 27.42
N ASP A 200 6.49 6.32 27.23
CA ASP A 200 7.37 5.73 28.24
C ASP A 200 7.77 6.74 29.35
N GLY A 201 7.42 8.02 29.17
CA GLY A 201 7.57 9.05 30.20
C GLY A 201 8.75 9.99 30.00
N TYR A 202 9.45 9.88 28.86
CA TYR A 202 10.53 10.79 28.47
C TYR A 202 9.98 12.10 27.89
N GLU A 203 10.88 13.04 27.60
CA GLU A 203 10.60 14.33 26.95
C GLU A 203 11.31 14.35 25.58
N PRO A 204 10.67 13.78 24.55
CA PRO A 204 11.20 13.78 23.18
C PRO A 204 11.12 15.15 22.51
N GLU A 205 11.87 15.30 21.41
CA GLU A 205 11.91 16.54 20.61
C GLU A 205 10.55 16.81 19.94
N LEU A 206 9.95 15.79 19.34
CA LEU A 206 8.57 15.83 18.87
C LEU A 206 7.63 15.42 20.01
N PHE A 207 6.47 16.06 20.13
CA PHE A 207 5.44 15.74 21.14
C PHE A 207 5.78 16.06 22.60
N SER A 208 6.47 17.18 22.87
CA SER A 208 6.61 17.68 24.24
C SER A 208 5.27 18.19 24.82
N ASP A 209 5.13 18.18 26.15
CA ASP A 209 3.96 18.73 26.89
C ASP A 209 3.88 20.27 26.81
#